data_AF-A0ABD1T7J5-F1
#
_entry.id   AF-A0ABD1T7J5-F1
#
_cell.length_a   1.000
_cell.length_b   1.000
_cell.length_c   1.000
_cell.angle_alpha   90.00
_cell.angle_beta   90.00
_cell.angle_gamma   90.00
#
_symmetry.space_group_name_H-M   'P 1'
#
loop_
_entity.id
_entity.type
_entity.pdbx_description
1 polymer ?
#
loop_
_entity_poly.entity_id
_entity_poly.type
_entity_poly.pdbx_seq_one_letter_code
_entity_poly.pdbx_strand_id
1 'polypeptide(L)'
;MPASLNAFDIISFSRGFDLSGLFEKGTDGARFVSGAHVSNIISKLEEIAKVVSFSVRKKDCIMSLEGSREGVKGPLTIAAEIFELTPSLRVVEVKNEGIE
;
A
#
# COMPACT_ATOMS: atom_id res chain seq x y z
N MET A 1 3.17 8.68 13.19
CA MET A 1 1.69 8.71 13.24
C MET A 1 1.19 8.66 11.80
N PRO A 2 0.12 7.93 11.49
CA PRO A 2 -0.44 7.90 10.14
C PRO A 2 -0.95 9.28 9.75
N ALA A 3 -0.83 9.65 8.47
CA ALA A 3 -1.42 10.88 7.98
C ALA A 3 -2.97 10.79 8.02
N SER A 4 -3.65 11.90 8.35
CA SER A 4 -5.11 11.95 8.39
C SER A 4 -5.66 12.20 6.99
N LEU A 5 -6.70 11.46 6.62
CA LEU A 5 -7.46 11.67 5.39
C LEU A 5 -8.68 12.53 5.66
N ASN A 6 -8.94 13.45 4.74
CA ASN A 6 -10.19 14.17 4.63
C ASN A 6 -11.06 13.59 3.49
N ALA A 7 -12.26 14.13 3.32
CA ALA A 7 -13.19 13.68 2.29
C ALA A 7 -12.67 13.85 0.85
N PHE A 8 -11.93 14.92 0.56
CA PHE A 8 -11.33 15.16 -0.76
C PHE A 8 -10.23 14.15 -1.08
N ASP A 9 -9.44 13.73 -0.08
CA ASP A 9 -8.45 12.67 -0.27
C ASP A 9 -9.13 11.36 -0.66
N ILE A 10 -10.28 11.04 -0.05
CA ILE A 10 -11.05 9.82 -0.38
C ILE A 10 -11.70 9.91 -1.77
N ILE A 11 -12.05 11.12 -2.22
CA ILE A 11 -12.63 11.31 -3.56
C ILE A 11 -11.53 11.19 -4.62
N SER A 12 -10.34 11.78 -4.39
CA SER A 12 -9.22 11.76 -5.33
C SER A 12 -8.70 10.35 -5.62
N PHE A 13 -8.90 9.46 -4.68
CA PHE A 13 -8.66 8.02 -4.74
C PHE A 13 -9.47 7.22 -5.78
N SER A 14 -10.50 7.82 -6.40
CA SER A 14 -11.29 7.17 -7.45
C SER A 14 -10.49 7.07 -8.75
N ARG A 15 -10.56 5.90 -9.40
CA ARG A 15 -9.95 5.67 -10.73
C ARG A 15 -10.44 6.65 -11.79
N GLY A 16 -11.64 7.24 -11.62
CA GLY A 16 -12.17 8.25 -12.55
C GLY A 16 -11.48 9.62 -12.46
N PHE A 17 -10.74 9.90 -11.39
CA PHE A 17 -9.93 11.12 -11.23
C PHE A 17 -8.44 10.87 -11.52
N ASP A 18 -8.05 9.62 -11.79
CA ASP A 18 -6.68 9.25 -12.11
C ASP A 18 -6.49 9.15 -13.63
N LEU A 19 -5.72 10.08 -14.20
CA LEU A 19 -5.43 10.13 -15.63
C LEU A 19 -4.21 9.29 -16.03
N SER A 20 -3.50 8.66 -15.08
CA SER A 20 -2.29 7.87 -15.37
C SER A 20 -2.56 6.76 -16.38
N GLY A 21 -3.75 6.16 -16.36
CA GLY A 21 -4.17 5.13 -17.32
C GLY A 21 -4.24 5.58 -18.79
N LEU A 22 -4.14 6.88 -19.08
CA LEU A 22 -3.98 7.39 -20.46
C LEU A 22 -2.54 7.28 -20.97
N PHE A 23 -1.56 7.19 -20.08
CA PHE A 23 -0.13 7.25 -20.40
C PHE A 23 0.61 5.97 -20.03
N GLU A 24 0.15 5.25 -19.01
CA GLU A 24 0.80 4.07 -18.46
C GLU A 24 -0.18 2.91 -18.31
N LYS A 25 0.35 1.68 -18.20
CA LYS A 25 -0.45 0.53 -17.84
C LYS A 25 -0.84 0.69 -16.37
N GLY A 26 -2.12 0.96 -16.11
CA GLY A 26 -2.62 1.39 -14.81
C GLY A 26 -2.06 0.63 -13.61
N THR A 27 -1.86 1.35 -12.50
CA THR A 27 -1.31 0.80 -11.26
C THR A 27 -2.29 -0.21 -10.66
N ASP A 28 -1.84 -1.45 -10.51
CA ASP A 28 -2.63 -2.48 -9.84
C ASP A 28 -2.43 -2.36 -8.33
N GLY A 29 -3.53 -2.41 -7.59
CA GLY A 29 -3.55 -2.10 -6.18
C GLY A 29 -4.92 -2.28 -5.56
N ALA A 30 -4.91 -2.34 -4.22
CA ALA A 30 -6.10 -2.51 -3.41
C ALA A 30 -6.11 -1.50 -2.27
N ARG A 31 -7.30 -1.02 -1.91
CA ARG A 31 -7.51 -0.16 -0.76
C ARG A 31 -8.62 -0.73 0.11
N PHE A 32 -8.41 -0.78 1.41
CA PHE A 32 -9.39 -1.30 2.36
C PHE A 32 -9.36 -0.53 3.69
N VAL A 33 -10.43 -0.67 4.47
CA VAL A 33 -10.57 -0.03 5.79
C VAL A 33 -10.38 -1.07 6.88
N SER A 34 -9.67 -0.70 7.95
CA SER A 34 -9.44 -1.53 9.12
C SER A 34 -9.66 -0.77 10.42
N GLY A 35 -10.27 -1.43 11.40
CA GLY A 35 -10.35 -0.92 12.78
C GLY A 35 -9.11 -1.26 13.63
N ALA A 36 -8.17 -2.06 13.12
CA ALA A 36 -6.99 -2.46 13.85
C ALA A 36 -6.03 -1.28 14.08
N HIS A 37 -5.28 -1.28 15.18
CA HIS A 37 -4.24 -0.28 15.42
C HIS A 37 -3.13 -0.39 14.36
N VAL A 38 -2.46 0.73 14.08
CA VAL A 38 -1.37 0.82 13.10
C VAL A 38 -0.29 -0.24 13.36
N SER A 39 0.09 -0.44 14.63
CA SER A 39 1.04 -1.49 15.04
C SER A 39 0.62 -2.88 14.59
N ASN A 40 -0.67 -3.22 14.72
CA ASN A 40 -1.18 -4.54 14.41
C ASN A 40 -1.23 -4.76 12.90
N ILE A 41 -1.58 -3.73 12.13
CA ILE A 41 -1.53 -3.76 10.66
C ILE A 41 -0.09 -3.98 10.19
N ILE A 42 0.86 -3.21 10.72
CA ILE A 42 2.29 -3.33 10.41
C ILE A 42 2.80 -4.74 10.75
N SER A 43 2.52 -5.24 11.95
CA SER A 43 2.94 -6.58 12.35
C SER A 43 2.34 -7.67 11.46
N LYS A 44 1.09 -7.52 11.01
CA LYS A 44 0.47 -8.48 10.10
C LYS A 44 1.11 -8.46 8.72
N LEU A 45 1.45 -7.29 8.20
CA LEU A 45 2.17 -7.16 6.93
C LEU A 45 3.57 -7.78 7.00
N GLU A 46 4.29 -7.62 8.12
CA GLU A 46 5.58 -8.30 8.34
C GLU A 46 5.46 -9.82 8.40
N GLU A 47 4.43 -10.33 9.08
CA GLU A 47 4.16 -11.77 9.15
C GLU A 47 3.95 -12.33 7.74
N ILE A 48 3.12 -11.65 6.93
CA ILE A 48 2.87 -12.04 5.54
C ILE A 48 4.17 -11.99 4.73
N ALA A 49 4.94 -10.90 4.82
CA ALA A 49 6.21 -10.75 4.11
C ALA A 49 7.17 -11.90 4.40
N LYS A 50 7.26 -12.34 5.67
CA LYS A 50 8.07 -13.51 6.05
C LYS A 50 7.57 -14.79 5.39
N VAL A 51 6.25 -15.04 5.41
CA VAL A 51 5.65 -16.23 4.79
C VAL A 51 5.94 -16.29 3.30
N VAL A 52 5.92 -15.16 2.61
CA VAL A 52 6.21 -15.09 1.17
C VAL A 52 7.70 -14.86 0.83
N SER A 53 8.59 -14.82 1.82
CA SER A 53 10.03 -14.59 1.65
C SER A 53 10.39 -13.22 1.02
N PHE A 54 9.65 -12.18 1.40
CA PHE A 54 9.90 -10.80 1.00
C PHE A 54 10.72 -10.10 2.08
N SER A 55 11.63 -9.23 1.66
CA SER A 55 12.30 -8.29 2.56
C SER A 55 11.36 -7.11 2.85
N VAL A 56 11.54 -6.48 4.02
CA VAL A 56 10.67 -5.37 4.46
C VAL A 56 11.53 -4.16 4.77
N ARG A 57 11.18 -3.03 4.15
CA ARG A 57 11.68 -1.70 4.52
C ARG A 57 10.53 -0.89 5.08
N LYS A 58 10.79 -0.18 6.19
CA LYS A 58 9.80 0.64 6.85
C LYS A 58 10.29 2.07 6.97
N LYS A 59 9.41 3.03 6.68
CA LYS A 59 9.61 4.44 6.98
C LYS A 59 8.27 5.01 7.42
N ASP A 60 8.19 5.40 8.69
CA ASP A 60 6.96 5.91 9.30
C ASP A 60 5.78 4.93 9.18
N CYS A 61 4.72 5.30 8.44
CA CYS A 61 3.53 4.47 8.19
C CYS A 61 3.50 3.89 6.77
N ILE A 62 4.66 3.92 6.09
CA ILE A 62 4.89 3.37 4.76
C ILE A 62 5.79 2.14 4.89
N MET A 63 5.37 1.06 4.23
CA MET A 63 6.12 -0.19 4.14
C MET A 63 6.37 -0.52 2.68
N SER A 64 7.60 -0.92 2.36
CA SER A 64 7.95 -1.52 1.08
C SER A 64 8.32 -2.98 1.32
N LEU A 65 7.65 -3.88 0.60
CA LEU A 65 7.85 -5.31 0.64
C LEU A 65 8.44 -5.73 -0.70
N GLU A 66 9.67 -6.22 -0.69
CA GLU A 66 10.44 -6.54 -1.90
C GLU A 66 10.70 -8.04 -1.97
N GLY A 67 10.16 -8.67 -3.01
CA GLY A 67 10.40 -10.07 -3.32
C GLY A 67 11.82 -10.28 -3.87
N SER A 68 12.46 -11.38 -3.51
CA SER A 68 13.80 -11.73 -4.02
C SER A 68 13.79 -12.53 -5.32
N ARG A 69 12.60 -12.98 -5.76
CA ARG A 69 12.44 -13.81 -6.96
C ARG A 69 12.20 -12.91 -8.17
N GLU A 70 13.01 -13.09 -9.21
CA GLU A 70 12.77 -12.45 -10.50
C GLU A 70 11.53 -13.07 -11.17
N GLY A 71 10.53 -12.24 -11.43
CA GLY A 71 9.47 -12.54 -12.37
C GLY A 71 9.82 -12.08 -13.78
N VAL A 72 8.87 -12.17 -14.71
CA VAL A 72 9.04 -11.70 -16.11
C VAL A 72 9.41 -10.20 -16.18
N LYS A 73 9.07 -9.43 -15.15
CA LYS A 73 9.35 -8.00 -15.02
C LYS A 73 10.37 -7.67 -13.90
N GLY A 74 11.19 -8.65 -13.52
CA GLY A 74 12.10 -8.51 -12.38
C GLY A 74 11.42 -8.75 -11.03
N PRO A 75 12.06 -8.31 -9.93
CA PRO A 75 11.56 -8.52 -8.57
C PRO A 75 10.25 -7.76 -8.32
N LEU A 76 9.28 -8.41 -7.65
CA LEU A 76 8.00 -7.77 -7.29
C LEU A 76 8.19 -6.87 -6.06
N THR A 77 7.85 -5.60 -6.19
CA THR A 77 7.85 -4.63 -5.09
C THR A 77 6.42 -4.20 -4.77
N ILE A 78 6.03 -4.29 -3.50
CA ILE A 78 4.72 -3.88 -3.01
C ILE A 78 4.91 -2.75 -2.01
N ALA A 79 4.28 -1.61 -2.25
CA ALA A 79 4.16 -0.54 -1.28
C ALA A 79 2.84 -0.69 -0.52
N ALA A 80 2.88 -0.50 0.80
CA ALA A 80 1.71 -0.40 1.65
C ALA A 80 1.80 0.87 2.51
N GLU A 81 0.75 1.68 2.50
CA GLU A 81 0.65 2.91 3.28
C GLU A 81 -0.60 2.92 4.14
N ILE A 82 -0.47 3.43 5.36
CA ILE A 82 -1.53 3.43 6.37
C ILE A 82 -1.88 4.88 6.72
N PHE A 83 -3.16 5.21 6.55
CA PHE A 83 -3.71 6.53 6.84
C PHE A 83 -4.79 6.45 7.92
N GLU A 84 -4.95 7.51 8.71
CA GLU A 84 -6.05 7.67 9.63
C GLU A 84 -7.27 8.22 8.89
N LEU A 85 -8.43 7.56 9.03
CA LEU A 85 -9.69 8.02 8.47
C LEU A 85 -10.59 8.63 9.55
N THR A 86 -10.63 7.98 10.70
CA THR A 86 -11.26 8.46 11.92
C THR A 86 -10.42 7.97 13.11
N PRO A 87 -10.67 8.42 14.35
CA PRO A 87 -9.92 7.91 15.51
C PRO A 87 -9.90 6.39 15.66
N SER A 88 -10.93 5.70 15.12
CA SER A 88 -11.10 4.25 15.20
C SER A 88 -10.77 3.51 13.90
N LEU A 89 -10.66 4.20 12.76
CA LEU A 89 -10.54 3.57 11.44
C LEU A 89 -9.29 4.05 10.71
N ARG A 90 -8.65 3.11 10.03
CA ARG A 90 -7.51 3.38 9.14
C ARG A 90 -7.81 2.88 7.75
N VAL A 91 -7.32 3.62 6.77
CA VAL A 91 -7.29 3.19 5.38
C VAL A 91 -5.91 2.59 5.13
N VAL A 92 -5.87 1.41 4.55
CA VAL A 92 -4.64 0.77 4.08
C VAL A 92 -4.69 0.75 2.56
N GLU A 93 -3.70 1.38 1.95
CA GLU A 93 -3.49 1.35 0.52
C GLU A 93 -2.32 0.43 0.20
N VAL A 94 -2.51 -0.47 -0.76
CA VAL A 94 -1.49 -1.41 -1.24
C VAL A 94 -1.34 -1.22 -2.74
N LYS A 95 -0.12 -0.95 -3.19
CA LYS A 95 0.23 -0.73 -4.60
C LYS A 95 1.37 -1.65 -5.01
N ASN A 96 1.29 -2.17 -6.23
CA ASN A 96 2.45 -2.77 -6.88
C ASN A 96 3.32 -1.65 -7.46
N GLU A 97 4.56 -1.57 -7.02
CA GLU A 97 5.57 -0.69 -7.63
C GLU A 97 6.32 -1.51 -8.68
N GLY A 98 5.68 -1.67 -9.84
CA GLY A 98 6.30 -2.29 -10.99
C GLY A 98 7.43 -1.42 -11.53
N ILE A 99 8.52 -2.05 -11.98
CA ILE A 99 9.51 -1.39 -12.83
C ILE A 99 8.91 -1.31 -14.24
N GLU A 100 8.92 -0.12 -14.84
CA GLU A 100 8.65 0.10 -16.27
C GLU A 100 9.64 -0.65 -17.17
#